data_AF-A0A7X9ZYX3-F1
#
_entry.id   AF-A0A7X9ZYX3-F1
#
_cell.length_a   1.000
_cell.length_b   1.000
_cell.length_c   1.000
_cell.angle_alpha   90.00
_cell.angle_beta   90.00
_cell.angle_gamma   90.00
#
_symmetry.space_group_name_H-M   'P 1'
#
loop_
_entity.id
_entity.type
_entity.pdbx_description
1 polymer ?
#
loop_
_entity_poly.entity_id
_entity_poly.type
_entity_poly.pdbx_seq_one_letter_code
_entity_poly.pdbx_strand_id
1 'polypeptide(L)'
;MIALIQRVRCAEVRVVDGEHERVTGAIGAGLLALVCAERGDTEAAADKLLAKVLGYRVFSDAAGKMNLSVQNLDGAGSAGGLLLVSQFTLAADTNSGLRPSFTPAAPPDEGRRLFDYFVAAARAKHPIVETGEFGADMQVSLVNDGPVTFWLQTNA
;
A
#
# COMPACT_ATOMS: atom_id res chain seq x y z
N MET A 1 9.28 -7.68 -3.30
CA MET A 1 7.99 -6.95 -3.27
C MET A 1 8.09 -5.85 -2.25
N ILE A 2 7.66 -4.65 -2.61
CA ILE A 2 7.81 -3.44 -1.80
C ILE A 2 6.42 -2.92 -1.42
N ALA A 3 6.27 -2.46 -0.18
CA ALA A 3 5.19 -1.57 0.22
C ALA A 3 5.78 -0.33 0.93
N LEU A 4 5.52 0.85 0.38
CA LEU A 4 5.68 2.10 1.12
C LEU A 4 4.36 2.39 1.83
N ILE A 5 4.33 2.18 3.14
CA ILE A 5 3.12 2.39 3.95
C ILE A 5 3.13 3.76 4.61
N GLN A 6 1.97 4.38 4.68
CA GLN A 6 1.75 5.67 5.35
C GLN A 6 0.57 5.53 6.29
N ARG A 7 0.74 5.95 7.55
CA ARG A 7 -0.37 6.07 8.49
C ARG A 7 -1.22 7.27 8.09
N VAL A 8 -2.52 7.08 7.93
CA VAL A 8 -3.42 8.13 7.46
C VAL A 8 -4.61 8.33 8.39
N ARG A 9 -5.09 9.57 8.50
CA ARG A 9 -6.42 9.87 9.06
C ARG A 9 -7.54 9.58 8.06
N CYS A 10 -7.24 9.76 6.79
CA CYS A 10 -8.06 9.39 5.64
C CYS A 10 -7.18 9.35 4.39
N ALA A 11 -7.59 8.57 3.40
CA ALA A 11 -7.00 8.55 2.08
C ALA A 11 -8.02 8.13 1.03
N GLU A 12 -7.87 8.61 -0.19
CA GLU A 12 -8.79 8.36 -1.31
C GLU A 12 -8.02 8.33 -2.63
N VAL A 13 -8.44 7.46 -3.54
CA VAL A 13 -7.97 7.42 -4.93
C VAL A 13 -9.08 7.82 -5.88
N ARG A 14 -8.75 8.72 -6.80
CA ARG A 14 -9.60 9.13 -7.92
C ARG A 14 -8.93 8.81 -9.23
N VAL A 15 -9.72 8.43 -10.22
CA VAL A 15 -9.30 8.30 -11.62
C VAL A 15 -10.00 9.40 -12.41
N VAL A 16 -9.24 10.10 -13.24
CA VAL A 16 -9.72 11.16 -14.12
C VAL A 16 -9.69 10.67 -15.56
N ASP A 17 -10.83 10.77 -16.24
CA ASP A 17 -10.97 10.54 -17.68
C ASP A 17 -11.65 11.77 -18.31
N GLY A 18 -10.84 12.68 -18.86
CA GLY A 18 -11.29 13.97 -19.34
C GLY A 18 -11.86 14.84 -18.23
N GLU A 19 -13.13 15.24 -18.34
CA GLU A 19 -13.86 16.01 -17.32
C GLU A 19 -14.54 15.13 -16.25
N HIS A 20 -14.49 13.80 -16.41
CA HIS A 20 -15.10 12.86 -15.48
C HIS A 20 -14.10 12.41 -14.43
N GLU A 21 -14.52 12.50 -13.16
CA GLU A 21 -13.76 12.00 -12.03
C GLU A 21 -14.58 10.96 -11.28
N ARG A 22 -13.93 9.85 -10.89
CA ARG A 22 -14.57 8.80 -10.10
C ARG A 22 -13.65 8.34 -8.98
N VAL A 23 -14.20 8.27 -7.77
CA VAL A 23 -13.54 7.63 -6.62
C VAL A 23 -13.49 6.12 -6.85
N THR A 24 -12.29 5.54 -6.79
CA THR A 24 -12.07 4.09 -6.95
C THR A 24 -11.93 3.39 -5.59
N GLY A 25 -11.46 4.10 -4.56
CA GLY A 25 -11.37 3.59 -3.21
C GLY A 25 -11.12 4.71 -2.20
N ALA A 26 -11.69 4.59 -0.99
CA ALA A 26 -11.56 5.58 0.06
C ALA A 26 -11.57 4.94 1.46
N ILE A 27 -10.68 5.37 2.34
CA ILE A 27 -10.59 4.89 3.72
C ILE A 27 -10.59 6.05 4.72
N GLY A 28 -11.08 5.78 5.92
CA GLY A 28 -10.85 6.61 7.11
C GLY A 28 -9.46 6.34 7.71
N ALA A 29 -9.38 6.32 9.05
CA ALA A 29 -8.12 6.06 9.74
C ALA A 29 -7.56 4.67 9.37
N GLY A 30 -6.27 4.61 9.02
CA GLY A 30 -5.71 3.37 8.48
C GLY A 30 -4.33 3.52 7.83
N LEU A 31 -4.06 2.67 6.85
CA LEU A 31 -2.84 2.67 6.05
C LEU A 31 -3.16 2.90 4.57
N LEU A 32 -2.50 3.88 3.97
CA LEU A 32 -2.24 3.89 2.52
C LEU A 32 -0.98 3.08 2.28
N ALA A 33 -1.05 2.06 1.41
CA ALA A 33 0.09 1.29 0.97
C ALA A 33 0.28 1.45 -0.53
N LEU A 34 1.39 2.08 -0.92
CA LEU A 34 1.88 2.07 -2.29
C LEU A 34 2.64 0.75 -2.49
N VAL A 35 2.16 -0.11 -3.37
CA VAL A 35 2.63 -1.51 -3.51
C VAL A 35 3.27 -1.72 -4.86
N CYS A 36 4.43 -2.37 -4.87
CA CYS A 36 5.19 -2.70 -6.08
C CYS A 36 5.65 -4.15 -6.08
N ALA A 37 5.33 -4.84 -7.17
CA ALA A 37 5.96 -6.12 -7.52
C ALA A 37 7.30 -5.85 -8.24
N GLU A 38 8.34 -6.52 -7.76
CA GLU A 38 9.68 -6.55 -8.33
C GLU A 38 9.83 -7.80 -9.20
N ARG A 39 10.82 -7.78 -10.10
CA ARG A 39 11.15 -8.95 -10.92
C ARG A 39 11.55 -10.13 -10.03
N GLY A 40 10.92 -11.28 -10.26
CA GLY A 40 11.19 -12.51 -9.50
C GLY A 40 10.40 -12.62 -8.20
N ASP A 41 9.54 -11.64 -7.87
CA ASP A 41 8.58 -11.80 -6.80
C ASP A 41 7.59 -12.94 -7.08
N THR A 42 7.07 -13.50 -5.99
CA THR A 42 6.15 -14.63 -6.01
C THR A 42 4.97 -14.35 -5.09
N GLU A 43 3.94 -15.18 -5.15
CA GLU A 43 2.81 -15.15 -4.21
C GLU A 43 3.28 -15.31 -2.75
N ALA A 44 4.31 -16.11 -2.51
CA ALA A 44 4.93 -16.22 -1.19
C ALA A 44 5.58 -14.89 -0.72
N ALA A 45 6.17 -14.12 -1.64
CA ALA A 45 6.67 -12.78 -1.34
C ALA A 45 5.52 -11.81 -1.04
N ALA A 46 4.40 -11.91 -1.77
CA ALA A 46 3.20 -11.12 -1.53
C ALA A 46 2.57 -11.43 -0.15
N ASP A 47 2.42 -12.70 0.20
CA ASP A 47 1.93 -13.14 1.51
C ASP A 47 2.81 -12.64 2.66
N LYS A 48 4.14 -12.75 2.50
CA LYS A 48 5.11 -12.27 3.49
C LYS A 48 5.03 -10.75 3.66
N LEU A 49 4.87 -10.00 2.57
CA LEU A 49 4.73 -8.55 2.62
C LEU A 49 3.41 -8.16 3.29
N LEU A 50 2.31 -8.82 2.94
CA LEU A 50 0.99 -8.57 3.51
C LEU A 50 0.99 -8.82 5.02
N ALA A 51 1.60 -9.91 5.48
CA ALA A 51 1.75 -10.18 6.90
C ALA A 51 2.51 -9.06 7.63
N LYS A 52 3.57 -8.50 7.00
CA LYS A 52 4.27 -7.33 7.52
C LYS A 52 3.36 -6.10 7.56
N VAL A 53 2.66 -5.77 6.47
CA VAL A 53 1.77 -4.60 6.38
C VAL A 53 0.67 -4.65 7.44
N LEU A 54 -0.04 -5.78 7.56
CA LEU A 54 -1.15 -5.94 8.51
C LEU A 54 -0.68 -5.96 9.97
N GLY A 55 0.50 -6.52 10.23
CA GLY A 55 1.08 -6.64 11.56
C GLY A 55 1.96 -5.46 11.99
N TYR A 56 2.25 -4.50 11.10
CA TYR A 56 3.20 -3.43 11.39
C TYR A 56 2.67 -2.48 12.48
N ARG A 57 3.46 -2.27 13.53
CA ARG A 57 3.05 -1.52 14.72
C ARG A 57 3.33 -0.02 14.54
N VAL A 58 2.36 0.71 14.00
CA VAL A 58 2.48 2.15 13.68
C VAL A 58 1.38 3.01 14.27
N PHE A 59 0.39 2.40 14.91
CA PHE A 59 -0.68 3.09 15.63
C PHE A 59 -0.36 3.14 17.13
N SER A 60 -0.77 4.24 17.76
CA SER A 60 -0.49 4.49 19.17
C SER A 60 -1.43 3.70 20.07
N ASP A 61 -0.88 3.07 21.11
CA ASP A 61 -1.65 2.50 22.21
C ASP A 61 -2.19 3.59 23.17
N ALA A 62 -2.88 3.16 24.24
CA ALA A 62 -3.40 4.06 25.27
C ALA A 62 -2.32 4.87 26.02
N ALA A 63 -1.04 4.44 25.96
CA ALA A 63 0.10 5.17 26.51
C ALA A 63 0.78 6.08 25.48
N GLY A 64 0.20 6.22 24.27
CA GLY A 64 0.73 7.03 23.19
C GLY A 64 1.92 6.40 22.45
N LYS A 65 2.25 5.13 22.71
CA LYS A 65 3.39 4.43 22.07
C LYS A 65 2.94 3.67 20.83
N MET A 66 3.75 3.70 19.77
CA MET A 66 3.46 2.97 18.53
C MET A 66 3.60 1.45 18.71
N ASN A 67 2.53 0.80 19.17
CA ASN A 67 2.50 -0.62 19.52
C ASN A 67 1.39 -1.39 18.81
N LEU A 68 0.49 -0.69 18.11
CA LEU A 68 -0.70 -1.25 17.51
C LEU A 68 -0.61 -1.27 15.98
N SER A 69 -1.28 -2.24 15.36
CA SER A 69 -1.29 -2.40 13.89
C SER A 69 -2.64 -1.97 13.29
N VAL A 70 -2.72 -1.96 11.95
CA VAL A 70 -3.96 -1.59 11.24
C VAL A 70 -5.12 -2.54 11.56
N GLN A 71 -4.83 -3.75 12.05
CA GLN A 71 -5.85 -4.71 12.48
C GLN A 71 -6.48 -4.36 13.83
N ASN A 72 -5.88 -3.46 14.61
CA ASN A 72 -6.34 -3.09 15.94
C ASN A 72 -5.87 -1.69 16.34
N LEU A 73 -6.51 -0.64 15.81
CA LEU A 73 -6.12 0.76 15.97
C LEU A 73 -6.15 1.28 17.41
N ASP A 74 -7.00 0.72 18.26
CA ASP A 74 -7.30 1.23 19.60
C ASP A 74 -6.94 0.24 20.73
N GLY A 75 -6.51 -0.97 20.39
CA GLY A 75 -6.23 -2.03 21.35
C GLY A 75 -7.47 -2.84 21.74
N ALA A 76 -8.67 -2.43 21.32
CA ALA A 76 -9.96 -3.06 21.63
C ALA A 76 -10.57 -3.82 20.45
N GLY A 77 -9.88 -3.89 19.32
CA GLY A 77 -10.27 -4.66 18.13
C GLY A 77 -10.79 -3.82 16.98
N SER A 78 -10.68 -2.49 17.02
CA SER A 78 -11.10 -1.64 15.90
C SER A 78 -10.12 -1.74 14.74
N ALA A 79 -10.55 -2.32 13.61
CA ALA A 79 -9.75 -2.37 12.40
C ALA A 79 -9.74 -1.02 11.67
N GLY A 80 -8.57 -0.59 11.19
CA GLY A 80 -8.41 0.56 10.31
C GLY A 80 -8.61 0.21 8.85
N GLY A 81 -8.76 1.21 7.99
CA GLY A 81 -8.80 0.98 6.55
C GLY A 81 -7.42 0.64 5.97
N LEU A 82 -7.40 -0.18 4.92
CA LEU A 82 -6.22 -0.44 4.10
C LEU A 82 -6.51 -0.03 2.67
N LEU A 83 -5.84 1.00 2.17
CA LEU A 83 -5.95 1.47 0.79
C LEU A 83 -4.71 1.03 0.01
N LEU A 84 -4.90 0.15 -0.96
CA LEU A 84 -3.83 -0.44 -1.76
C LEU A 84 -3.75 0.22 -3.13
N VAL A 85 -2.59 0.76 -3.47
CA VAL A 85 -2.38 1.47 -4.74
C VAL A 85 -1.13 0.91 -5.42
N SER A 86 -1.24 0.49 -6.68
CA SER A 86 -0.10 0.01 -7.46
C SER A 86 0.88 1.14 -7.75
N GLN A 87 2.16 0.98 -7.41
CA GLN A 87 3.19 2.02 -7.57
C GLN A 87 4.51 1.44 -8.07
N PHE A 88 4.63 1.20 -9.38
CA PHE A 88 5.83 0.59 -9.98
C PHE A 88 7.13 1.38 -9.75
N THR A 89 7.02 2.70 -9.51
CA THR A 89 8.18 3.57 -9.31
C THR A 89 8.94 3.30 -8.02
N LEU A 90 8.38 2.52 -7.08
CA LEU A 90 9.12 2.10 -5.89
C LEU A 90 10.32 1.22 -6.26
N ALA A 91 10.23 0.41 -7.31
CA ALA A 91 11.35 -0.42 -7.77
C ALA A 91 12.33 0.35 -8.68
N ALA A 92 12.30 1.69 -8.69
CA ALA A 92 13.22 2.48 -9.48
C ALA A 92 14.66 2.38 -8.96
N ASP A 93 15.60 2.15 -9.86
CA ASP A 93 17.01 2.44 -9.63
C ASP A 93 17.28 3.91 -9.96
N THR A 94 17.77 4.64 -8.96
CA THR A 94 18.06 6.08 -9.01
C THR A 94 19.53 6.39 -8.76
N ASN A 95 20.44 5.41 -8.88
CA ASN A 95 21.87 5.60 -8.56
C ASN A 95 22.67 6.35 -9.63
N SER A 96 22.13 6.53 -10.84
CA SER A 96 22.85 7.18 -11.95
C SER A 96 21.98 8.16 -12.73
N GLY A 97 22.50 9.38 -12.96
CA GLY A 97 21.82 10.40 -13.76
C GLY A 97 20.55 10.96 -13.08
N LEU A 98 19.66 11.56 -13.88
CA LEU A 98 18.40 12.16 -13.42
C LEU A 98 17.15 11.46 -13.99
N ARG A 99 17.33 10.35 -14.70
CA ARG A 99 16.25 9.55 -15.26
C ARG A 99 16.22 8.20 -14.55
N PRO A 100 15.14 7.85 -13.81
CA PRO A 100 15.05 6.58 -13.12
C PRO A 100 15.02 5.42 -14.12
N SER A 101 15.63 4.30 -13.72
CA SER A 101 15.53 3.02 -14.42
C SER A 101 14.55 2.12 -13.67
N PHE A 102 13.62 1.48 -14.39
CA PHE A 102 12.62 0.58 -13.79
C PHE A 102 12.92 -0.90 -14.08
N THR A 103 14.16 -1.23 -14.46
CA THR A 103 14.60 -2.61 -14.67
C THR A 103 14.29 -3.55 -13.48
N PRO A 104 14.38 -3.12 -12.21
CA PRO A 104 14.03 -3.98 -11.08
C PRO A 104 12.53 -4.30 -10.95
N ALA A 105 11.64 -3.49 -11.53
CA ALA A 105 10.19 -3.71 -11.47
C ALA A 105 9.78 -4.99 -12.23
N ALA A 106 8.70 -5.62 -11.76
CA ALA A 106 8.05 -6.68 -12.53
C ALA A 106 7.48 -6.13 -13.86
N PRO A 107 7.45 -6.93 -14.94
CA PRO A 107 6.72 -6.57 -16.16
C PRO A 107 5.23 -6.27 -15.87
N PRO A 108 4.54 -5.43 -16.66
CA PRO A 108 3.18 -4.98 -16.36
C PRO A 108 2.17 -6.10 -16.06
N ASP A 109 2.16 -7.17 -16.86
CA ASP A 109 1.23 -8.30 -16.68
C ASP A 109 1.49 -9.05 -15.37
N GLU A 110 2.76 -9.28 -15.04
CA GLU A 110 3.15 -9.93 -13.79
C GLU A 110 2.92 -9.02 -12.58
N GLY A 111 3.18 -7.72 -12.74
CA GLY A 111 2.89 -6.70 -11.73
C GLY A 111 1.40 -6.63 -11.40
N ARG A 112 0.53 -6.68 -12.42
CA ARG A 112 -0.93 -6.76 -12.25
C ARG A 112 -1.32 -8.06 -11.55
N ARG A 113 -0.83 -9.20 -12.02
CA ARG A 113 -1.13 -10.53 -11.45
C ARG A 113 -0.80 -10.58 -9.95
N LEU A 114 0.39 -10.12 -9.56
CA LEU A 114 0.83 -10.11 -8.16
C LEU A 114 0.10 -9.07 -7.31
N PHE A 115 -0.25 -7.91 -7.88
CA PHE A 115 -1.06 -6.91 -7.18
C PHE A 115 -2.48 -7.42 -6.92
N ASP A 116 -3.13 -8.00 -7.93
CA ASP A 116 -4.48 -8.58 -7.80
C ASP A 116 -4.50 -9.73 -6.77
N TYR A 117 -3.46 -10.59 -6.79
CA TYR A 117 -3.26 -11.59 -5.75
C TYR A 117 -3.12 -10.97 -4.35
N PHE A 118 -2.28 -9.93 -4.21
CA PHE A 118 -2.06 -9.24 -2.95
C PHE A 118 -3.35 -8.63 -2.39
N VAL A 119 -4.17 -8.00 -3.25
CA VAL A 119 -5.50 -7.46 -2.90
C VAL A 119 -6.44 -8.57 -2.44
N ALA A 120 -6.52 -9.69 -3.17
CA ALA A 120 -7.37 -10.81 -2.80
C ALA A 120 -6.96 -11.41 -1.44
N ALA A 121 -5.66 -11.60 -1.22
CA ALA A 121 -5.13 -12.06 0.05
C ALA A 121 -5.39 -11.07 1.20
N ALA A 122 -5.33 -9.76 0.93
CA ALA A 122 -5.65 -8.73 1.91
C ALA A 122 -7.13 -8.76 2.32
N ARG A 123 -8.04 -8.83 1.34
CA ARG A 123 -9.50 -8.94 1.58
C ARG A 123 -9.88 -10.20 2.37
N ALA A 124 -9.13 -11.29 2.22
CA ALA A 124 -9.35 -12.50 3.00
C ALA A 124 -8.90 -12.38 4.48
N LYS A 125 -8.00 -11.45 4.80
CA LYS A 125 -7.35 -11.32 6.13
C LYS A 125 -7.70 -10.03 6.87
N HIS A 126 -8.36 -9.07 6.22
CA HIS A 126 -8.66 -7.74 6.77
C HIS A 126 -10.01 -7.22 6.25
N PRO A 127 -10.88 -6.67 7.11
CA PRO A 127 -12.26 -6.37 6.74
C PRO A 127 -12.44 -5.12 5.87
N ILE A 128 -11.49 -4.17 5.90
CA ILE A 128 -11.64 -2.86 5.23
C ILE A 128 -10.47 -2.69 4.25
N VAL A 129 -10.66 -3.13 3.01
CA VAL A 129 -9.63 -3.09 1.96
C VAL A 129 -10.18 -2.43 0.70
N GLU A 130 -9.68 -1.24 0.43
CA GLU A 130 -9.98 -0.44 -0.75
C GLU A 130 -8.77 -0.42 -1.70
N THR A 131 -9.00 -0.11 -2.96
CA THR A 131 -7.94 -0.10 -3.99
C THR A 131 -8.04 1.11 -4.90
N GLY A 132 -6.92 1.46 -5.53
CA GLY A 132 -6.94 2.24 -6.77
C GLY A 132 -7.35 1.38 -7.98
N GLU A 133 -7.02 1.87 -9.17
CA GLU A 133 -7.21 1.16 -10.44
C GLU A 133 -5.87 0.94 -11.14
N PHE A 134 -5.44 -0.31 -11.24
CA PHE A 134 -4.10 -0.64 -11.75
C PHE A 134 -3.91 -0.15 -13.18
N GLY A 135 -2.87 0.65 -13.40
CA GLY A 135 -2.49 1.20 -14.70
C GLY A 135 -3.26 2.44 -15.13
N ALA A 136 -4.23 2.90 -14.34
CA ALA A 136 -4.91 4.18 -14.56
C ALA A 136 -4.04 5.35 -14.07
N ASP A 137 -4.27 6.54 -14.63
CA ASP A 137 -3.81 7.78 -14.00
C ASP A 137 -4.65 8.04 -12.76
N MET A 138 -3.98 8.18 -11.62
CA MET A 138 -4.62 8.21 -10.31
C MET A 138 -4.19 9.44 -9.53
N GLN A 139 -5.17 10.18 -9.01
CA GLN A 139 -4.95 11.21 -8.01
C GLN A 139 -5.21 10.62 -6.63
N VAL A 140 -4.13 10.47 -5.85
CA VAL A 140 -4.17 9.91 -4.49
C VAL A 140 -4.12 11.06 -3.49
N SER A 141 -5.21 11.28 -2.76
CA SER A 141 -5.27 12.24 -1.66
C SER A 141 -5.11 11.51 -0.32
N LEU A 142 -4.40 12.13 0.62
CA LEU A 142 -4.24 11.59 1.97
C LEU A 142 -3.96 12.69 3.00
N VAL A 143 -4.26 12.37 4.25
CA VAL A 143 -3.75 13.11 5.42
C VAL A 143 -2.81 12.18 6.19
N ASN A 144 -1.51 12.33 5.99
CA ASN A 144 -0.49 11.53 6.67
C ASN A 144 -0.40 11.91 8.16
N ASP A 145 -0.77 10.99 9.04
CA ASP A 145 -0.93 11.24 10.47
C ASP A 145 0.40 11.02 11.21
N GLY A 146 1.16 12.11 11.43
CA GLY A 146 2.44 12.08 12.15
C GLY A 146 3.45 13.12 11.66
N PRO A 147 3.97 13.00 10.42
CA PRO A 147 3.75 11.90 9.49
C PRO A 147 4.50 10.62 9.91
N VAL A 148 3.92 9.46 9.59
CA VAL A 148 4.52 8.13 9.80
C VAL A 148 4.56 7.40 8.47
N THR A 149 5.77 7.10 7.99
CA THR A 149 6.00 6.47 6.69
C THR A 149 7.08 5.40 6.83
N PHE A 150 6.84 4.19 6.32
CA PHE A 150 7.79 3.09 6.37
C PHE A 150 7.93 2.37 5.04
N TRP A 151 9.18 2.03 4.71
CA TRP A 151 9.51 1.16 3.60
C TRP A 151 9.56 -0.30 4.07
N LEU A 152 8.67 -1.14 3.55
CA LEU A 152 8.64 -2.56 3.83
C LEU A 152 9.00 -3.34 2.56
N GLN A 153 9.92 -4.29 2.68
CA GLN A 153 10.34 -5.14 1.57
C GLN A 153 10.54 -6.58 2.02
N THR A 154 10.38 -7.51 1.08
CA THR A 154 10.48 -8.96 1.33
C THR A 154 11.77 -9.60 0.81
N ASN A 155 12.44 -8.91 -0.12
CA ASN A 155 13.76 -9.23 -0.65
C ASN A 155 14.82 -8.49 0.19
N ALA A 156 15.99 -9.11 0.36
CA ALA A 156 17.14 -8.53 1.07
C ALA A 156 18.12 -7.92 0.07
#